data_AF-A0A6S6SH35-F1
#
_entry.id   AF-A0A6S6SH35-F1
#
_cell.length_a   1.000
_cell.length_b   1.000
_cell.length_c   1.000
_cell.angle_alpha   90.00
_cell.angle_beta   90.00
_cell.angle_gamma   90.00
#
_symmetry.space_group_name_H-M   'P 1'
#
loop_
_entity.id
_entity.type
_entity.pdbx_description
1 polymer ?
#
loop_
_entity_poly.entity_id
_entity_poly.type
_entity_poly.pdbx_seq_one_letter_code
_entity_poly.pdbx_strand_id
1 'polypeptide(L)'
;KNVDEHPEFSKEDVSRYGVFATYTLPLTSSFSVTPKAGLTKVDGSYTLSGLSSEVSDSSTEFTYGLEVNYHYNDNIGLFVGYTDYGNELELNNIDKNKMDTQN
;
A
#
# COMPACT_ATOMS: atom_id res chain seq x y z
N LYS A 1 -12.00 7.06 -11.36
CA LYS A 1 -13.18 6.25 -11.76
C LYS A 1 -13.69 5.64 -10.47
N ASN A 2 -14.91 6.00 -10.07
CA ASN A 2 -15.45 5.79 -8.72
C ASN A 2 -15.51 4.30 -8.36
N VAL A 3 -15.30 4.02 -7.07
CA VAL A 3 -15.33 2.69 -6.44
C VAL A 3 -16.78 2.19 -6.22
N ASP A 4 -17.78 2.91 -6.74
CA ASP A 4 -19.21 2.66 -6.51
C ASP A 4 -19.85 1.61 -7.45
N GLU A 5 -19.11 1.03 -8.40
CA GLU A 5 -19.73 0.21 -9.47
C GLU A 5 -19.78 -1.31 -9.21
N HIS A 6 -19.32 -1.80 -8.05
CA HIS A 6 -19.38 -3.24 -7.72
C HIS A 6 -20.06 -3.49 -6.35
N PRO A 7 -21.37 -3.82 -6.32
CA PRO A 7 -22.13 -4.06 -5.08
C PRO A 7 -21.74 -5.34 -4.32
N GLU A 8 -20.81 -6.14 -4.87
CA GLU A 8 -20.33 -7.38 -4.24
C GLU A 8 -19.11 -7.15 -3.31
N PHE A 9 -18.50 -5.96 -3.33
CA PHE A 9 -17.34 -5.61 -2.52
C PHE A 9 -17.69 -4.46 -1.57
N SER A 10 -17.88 -4.78 -0.29
CA SER A 10 -18.05 -3.77 0.76
C SER A 10 -16.69 -3.18 1.12
N LYS A 11 -16.55 -1.86 0.97
CA LYS A 11 -15.56 -0.95 1.56
C LYS A 11 -14.34 -1.65 2.17
N GLU A 12 -13.30 -1.82 1.36
CA GLU A 12 -12.02 -2.38 1.80
C GLU A 12 -11.31 -1.39 2.74
N ASP A 13 -11.37 -1.64 4.04
CA ASP A 13 -10.56 -0.91 5.02
C ASP A 13 -9.13 -1.47 4.98
N VAL A 14 -8.31 -0.97 4.05
CA VAL A 14 -6.90 -1.34 3.94
C VAL A 14 -6.07 -0.53 4.91
N SER A 15 -5.52 -1.19 5.92
CA SER A 15 -4.55 -0.60 6.85
C SER A 15 -3.13 -0.96 6.42
N ARG A 16 -2.23 0.04 6.42
CA ARG A 16 -0.81 -0.16 6.07
C ARG A 16 0.06 0.40 7.18
N TYR A 17 0.99 -0.43 7.65
CA TYR A 17 1.97 -0.06 8.67
C TYR A 17 3.35 -0.28 8.07
N GLY A 18 4.22 0.73 8.10
CA GLY A 18 5.54 0.61 7.48
C GLY A 18 6.63 1.29 8.28
N VAL A 19 7.84 0.74 8.17
CA VAL A 19 9.07 1.34 8.70
C VAL A 19 9.94 1.73 7.53
N PHE A 20 10.33 3.01 7.49
CA PHE A 20 11.06 3.61 6.39
C PHE A 20 12.37 4.25 6.85
N ALA A 21 13.45 3.93 6.15
CA ALA A 21 14.63 4.76 6.12
C ALA A 21 14.39 5.90 5.11
N THR A 22 14.61 7.14 5.56
CA THR A 22 14.39 8.33 4.72
C THR A 22 15.57 9.28 4.86
N TYR A 23 15.89 10.02 3.80
CA TYR A 23 16.96 11.00 3.83
C TYR A 23 16.55 12.26 3.08
N THR A 24 16.43 13.38 3.79
CA THR A 24 16.00 14.66 3.20
C THR A 24 17.19 15.45 2.70
N LEU A 25 17.24 15.67 1.39
CA LEU A 25 18.25 16.46 0.68
C LEU A 25 17.70 17.86 0.41
N PRO A 26 18.25 18.92 1.03
CA PRO A 26 17.87 20.28 0.69
C PRO A 26 18.39 20.62 -0.70
N LEU A 27 17.48 20.97 -1.62
CA LEU A 27 17.84 21.44 -2.97
C LEU A 27 17.97 22.96 -3.01
N THR A 28 17.07 23.66 -2.32
CA THR A 28 17.05 25.12 -2.18
C THR A 28 16.55 25.50 -0.79
N SER A 29 16.49 26.80 -0.48
CA SER A 29 15.91 27.29 0.79
C SER A 29 14.45 26.90 1.00
N SER A 30 13.70 26.60 -0.06
CA SER A 30 12.27 26.29 0.02
C SER A 30 11.92 24.87 -0.47
N PHE A 31 12.86 24.15 -1.08
CA PHE A 31 12.59 22.82 -1.65
C PHE A 31 13.59 21.78 -1.17
N SER A 32 13.09 20.60 -0.83
CA SER A 32 13.90 19.42 -0.51
C SER A 32 13.34 18.16 -1.15
N VAL A 33 14.20 17.19 -1.40
CA VAL A 33 13.80 15.86 -1.91
C VAL A 33 14.09 14.80 -0.86
N THR A 34 13.18 13.86 -0.68
CA THR A 34 13.28 12.81 0.32
C THR A 34 13.04 11.45 -0.32
N PRO A 35 14.09 10.71 -0.73
CA PRO A 35 13.97 9.29 -0.98
C PRO A 35 13.53 8.53 0.29
N LYS A 36 12.76 7.47 0.08
CA LYS A 36 12.27 6.55 1.10
C LYS A 36 12.51 5.11 0.66
N ALA A 37 12.95 4.25 1.56
CA ALA A 37 13.04 2.82 1.35
C ALA A 37 12.75 2.09 2.67
N GLY A 38 12.01 1.00 2.63
CA GLY A 38 11.52 0.36 3.83
C GLY A 38 10.74 -0.92 3.60
N LEU A 39 10.06 -1.36 4.66
CA LEU A 39 9.16 -2.50 4.64
C LEU A 39 7.77 -2.04 5.07
N THR A 40 6.74 -2.45 4.34
CA THR A 40 5.34 -2.17 4.66
C THR A 40 4.60 -3.48 4.88
N LYS A 41 3.85 -3.57 5.97
CA LYS A 41 2.84 -4.59 6.21
C LYS A 41 1.48 -4.07 5.78
N VAL A 42 0.78 -4.87 4.99
CA VAL A 42 -0.59 -4.56 4.54
C VAL A 42 -1.53 -5.52 5.24
N ASP A 43 -2.46 -4.98 6.02
CA ASP A 43 -3.53 -5.74 6.66
C ASP A 43 -4.85 -5.30 6.01
N GLY A 44 -5.52 -6.22 5.32
CA GLY A 44 -6.83 -6.00 4.71
C GLY A 44 -7.83 -7.04 5.18
N SER A 45 -9.03 -6.60 5.57
CA SER A 45 -10.16 -7.47 5.85
C SER A 45 -11.20 -7.32 4.75
N TYR A 46 -11.62 -8.46 4.18
CA TYR A 46 -12.64 -8.52 3.14
C TYR A 46 -13.84 -9.31 3.68
N THR A 47 -15.02 -8.71 3.68
CA THR A 47 -16.26 -9.41 3.99
C THR A 47 -16.96 -9.76 2.68
N LEU A 48 -16.89 -11.02 2.25
CA LEU A 48 -17.67 -11.50 1.10
C LEU A 48 -19.14 -11.68 1.52
N SER A 49 -20.05 -10.96 0.85
CA SER A 49 -21.49 -11.13 1.07
C SER A 49 -21.93 -12.53 0.63
N GLY A 50 -22.21 -13.42 1.59
CA GLY A 50 -22.71 -14.78 1.35
C GLY A 50 -21.91 -15.91 1.99
N LEU A 51 -20.72 -15.63 2.52
CA LEU A 51 -19.91 -16.55 3.31
C LEU A 51 -19.59 -15.88 4.64
N SER A 52 -19.90 -16.52 5.77
CA SER A 52 -19.60 -16.02 7.12
C SER A 52 -18.11 -16.10 7.50
N SER A 53 -17.24 -16.07 6.50
CA SER A 53 -15.81 -16.33 6.64
C SER A 53 -15.05 -15.05 6.31
N GLU A 54 -14.49 -14.43 7.34
CA GLU A 54 -13.53 -13.34 7.22
C GLU A 54 -12.22 -13.93 6.69
N VAL A 55 -11.78 -13.48 5.52
CA VAL A 55 -10.46 -13.83 4.98
C VAL A 55 -9.53 -12.67 5.31
N SER A 56 -8.62 -12.90 6.25
CA SER A 56 -7.55 -11.97 6.60
C SER A 56 -6.25 -12.47 5.97
N ASP A 57 -5.63 -11.62 5.16
CA ASP A 57 -4.30 -11.86 4.61
C ASP A 57 -3.36 -10.73 5.03
N SER A 58 -2.09 -11.07 5.23
CA SER A 58 -1.08 -10.17 5.79
C SER A 58 0.26 -10.41 5.09
N SER A 59 0.61 -9.54 4.14
CA SER A 59 1.91 -9.56 3.45
C SER A 59 2.85 -8.50 4.02
N THR A 60 4.15 -8.76 3.95
CA THR A 60 5.21 -7.75 4.19
C THR A 60 5.96 -7.55 2.89
N GLU A 61 5.98 -6.31 2.41
CA GLU A 61 6.50 -5.95 1.11
C GLU A 61 7.62 -4.92 1.24
N PHE A 62 8.63 -5.04 0.39
CA PHE A 62 9.64 -4.00 0.24
C PHE A 62 9.02 -2.79 -0.47
N THR A 63 9.20 -1.62 0.11
CA THR A 63 8.57 -0.37 -0.35
C THR A 63 9.65 0.66 -0.60
N TYR A 64 9.53 1.40 -1.70
CA TYR A 64 10.42 2.52 -2.00
C TYR A 64 9.62 3.70 -2.54
N GLY A 65 10.14 4.90 -2.35
CA GLY A 65 9.41 6.10 -2.70
C GLY A 65 10.31 7.32 -2.82
N LEU A 66 9.73 8.39 -3.34
CA LEU A 66 10.38 9.67 -3.53
C LEU A 66 9.39 10.78 -3.26
N GLU A 67 9.79 11.74 -2.43
CA GLU A 67 9.00 12.92 -2.11
C GLU A 67 9.72 14.20 -2.51
N VAL A 68 8.96 15.16 -3.02
CA VAL A 68 9.36 16.54 -3.18
C VAL A 68 8.61 17.35 -2.13
N ASN A 69 9.35 18.11 -1.34
CA ASN A 69 8.83 18.91 -0.24
C ASN A 69 9.03 20.39 -0.55
N TYR A 70 8.00 21.17 -0.30
CA TYR A 70 8.00 22.63 -0.33
C TYR A 70 7.79 23.17 1.08
N HIS A 71 8.70 24.01 1.55
CA HIS A 71 8.66 24.64 2.87
C HIS A 71 8.16 26.07 2.69
N TYR A 72 6.95 26.34 3.21
CA TYR A 72 6.37 27.69 3.17
C TYR A 72 6.98 28.57 4.27
N ASN A 73 7.13 28.00 5.48
CA ASN A 73 7.84 28.56 6.63
C ASN A 73 8.44 27.41 7.47
N ASP A 74 9.19 27.72 8.51
CA ASP A 74 9.82 26.74 9.42
C ASP A 74 8.85 25.74 10.08
N ASN A 75 7.54 26.04 10.09
CA ASN A 75 6.51 25.21 10.73
C ASN A 75 5.53 24.56 9.76
N ILE A 76 5.48 25.00 8.49
CA ILE A 76 4.48 24.56 7.53
C ILE A 76 5.16 24.21 6.22
N GLY A 77 5.00 22.95 5.82
CA GLY A 77 5.44 22.44 4.54
C GLY A 77 4.36 21.62 3.87
N LEU A 78 4.46 21.50 2.55
CA LEU A 78 3.66 20.62 1.71
C LEU A 78 4.61 19.61 1.07
N PHE A 79 4.17 18.38 0.90
CA PHE A 79 4.93 17.39 0.15
C PHE A 79 4.04 16.71 -0.89
N VAL A 80 4.65 16.35 -2.01
CA VAL A 80 4.07 15.46 -3.00
C VAL A 80 5.04 14.31 -3.21
N GLY A 81 4.53 13.09 -3.16
CA GLY A 81 5.36 11.91 -3.20
C GLY A 81 4.75 10.79 -4.00
N TYR A 82 5.61 9.98 -4.58
CA TYR A 82 5.26 8.67 -5.10
C TYR A 82 5.87 7.61 -4.18
N THR A 83 5.08 6.63 -3.78
CA THR A 83 5.54 5.48 -3.00
C THR A 83 5.02 4.22 -3.66
N ASP A 84 5.94 3.36 -4.06
CA ASP A 84 5.67 2.03 -4.58
C ASP A 84 5.71 1.05 -3.40
N TYR A 85 4.54 0.48 -3.08
CA TYR A 85 4.39 -0.45 -1.96
C TYR A 85 4.78 -1.88 -2.27
N GLY A 86 5.31 -2.14 -3.46
CA GLY A 86 5.43 -3.48 -4.01
C GLY A 86 4.22 -3.79 -4.88
N ASN A 87 4.48 -4.42 -6.03
CA ASN A 87 3.51 -5.29 -6.68
C ASN A 87 4.06 -6.70 -6.49
N GLU A 88 3.40 -7.49 -5.65
CA GLU A 88 2.97 -8.86 -5.95
C GLU A 88 2.51 -9.51 -4.65
N LEU A 89 1.19 -9.61 -4.47
CA LEU A 89 0.65 -10.86 -3.95
C LEU A 89 1.02 -11.93 -4.99
N GLU A 90 2.24 -12.46 -4.91
CA GLU A 90 2.58 -13.71 -5.59
C GLU A 90 1.66 -14.78 -4.97
N LEU A 91 0.48 -14.99 -5.56
CA LEU A 91 -0.34 -16.18 -5.34
C LEU A 91 0.35 -17.42 -5.97
N ASN A 92 1.66 -17.58 -5.72
CA ASN A 92 2.45 -18.72 -6.17
C ASN A 92 2.14 -19.99 -5.34
N ASN A 93 1.26 -19.91 -4.34
CA ASN A 93 0.83 -21.03 -3.51
C ASN A 93 -0.69 -21.25 -3.46
N ILE A 94 -1.47 -20.77 -4.44
CA ILE A 94 -2.77 -21.40 -4.69
C ILE A 94 -2.48 -22.68 -5.47
N ASP A 95 -2.47 -23.77 -4.73
CA ASP A 95 -2.34 -25.14 -5.20
C ASP A 95 -3.45 -25.47 -6.22
N LYS A 96 -3.23 -25.07 -7.48
CA LYS A 96 -4.14 -25.29 -8.63
C LYS A 96 -4.47 -26.76 -8.86
N ASN A 97 -3.73 -27.68 -8.25
CA ASN A 97 -4.00 -29.11 -8.29
C ASN A 97 -5.27 -29.55 -7.55
N LYS A 98 -5.87 -28.70 -6.70
CA LYS A 98 -7.13 -29.03 -6.01
C LYS A 98 -8.41 -28.58 -6.73
N MET A 99 -8.32 -27.82 -7.83
CA MET A 99 -9.49 -27.40 -8.60
C MET A 99 -9.80 -28.29 -9.82
N ASP A 100 -8.91 -29.20 -10.19
CA ASP A 100 -9.08 -30.05 -11.39
C ASP A 100 -9.59 -31.47 -11.08
N THR A 101 -10.07 -31.72 -9.86
CA THR A 101 -10.62 -33.04 -9.44
C THR A 101 -12.12 -33.02 -9.15
N GLN A 102 -12.84 -31.96 -9.54
CA GLN A 102 -14.30 -31.85 -9.36
C GLN A 102 -15.09 -31.59 -10.65
N ASN A 103 -14.52 -31.84 -11.83
CA ASN A 103 -15.31 -31.96 -13.07
C ASN A 103 -15.26 -33.38 -13.61
#